data_AF-A0A941NUP6-F1
#
_entry.id   AF-A0A941NUP6-F1
#
_cell.length_a   1.000
_cell.length_b   1.000
_cell.length_c   1.000
_cell.angle_alpha   90.00
_cell.angle_beta   90.00
_cell.angle_gamma   90.00
#
_symmetry.space_group_name_H-M   'P 1'
#
loop_
_entity.id
_entity.type
_entity.pdbx_description
1 polymer ?
#
loop_
_entity_poly.entity_id
_entity_poly.type
_entity_poly.pdbx_seq_one_letter_code
_entity_poly.pdbx_strand_id
1 'polypeptide(L)' 'MNLQPPMQTKVNNLSEKLVQCDYCQTFVPQVKAIEVAQRFYCSQEHAKL' A
#
# COMPACT_ATOMS: atom_id res chain seq x y z
N MET A 1 -1.12 41.42 1.18
CA MET A 1 -0.93 40.10 1.82
C MET A 1 -1.44 39.07 0.82
N ASN A 2 -0.55 38.43 0.06
CA ASN A 2 -0.94 37.44 -0.96
C ASN A 2 -0.97 36.06 -0.30
N LEU A 3 -2.16 35.60 0.07
CA LEU A 3 -2.39 34.25 0.58
C LEU A 3 -2.59 33.32 -0.62
N GLN A 4 -1.62 32.47 -0.90
CA GLN A 4 -1.80 31.37 -1.85
C GLN A 4 -2.82 30.38 -1.26
N PRO A 5 -3.78 29.88 -2.06
CA PRO A 5 -4.70 28.85 -1.58
C PRO A 5 -3.94 27.54 -1.36
N PRO A 6 -4.30 26.73 -0.33
CA PRO A 6 -3.72 25.40 -0.18
C PRO A 6 -4.14 24.58 -1.39
N MET A 7 -3.15 24.15 -2.17
CA MET A 7 -3.34 23.22 -3.28
C MET A 7 -4.04 21.99 -2.70
N GLN A 8 -5.31 21.80 -3.04
CA GLN A 8 -6.03 20.56 -2.77
C GLN A 8 -5.35 19.47 -3.59
N THR A 9 -4.34 18.85 -3.01
CA THR A 9 -3.82 17.56 -3.46
C THR A 9 -5.04 16.67 -3.52
N LYS A 10 -5.46 16.28 -4.73
CA LYS A 10 -6.50 15.29 -4.96
C LYS A 10 -6.09 14.03 -4.22
N VAL A 11 -6.52 13.89 -2.97
CA VAL A 11 -6.52 12.63 -2.25
C VAL A 11 -7.60 11.83 -2.95
N ASN A 12 -7.21 11.17 -4.03
CA ASN A 12 -8.00 10.12 -4.63
C ASN A 12 -8.24 9.12 -3.50
N ASN A 13 -9.39 9.23 -2.85
CA ASN A 13 -9.93 8.29 -1.87
C ASN A 13 -10.33 7.00 -2.61
N LEU A 14 -9.46 6.46 -3.46
CA LEU A 14 -9.50 5.03 -3.74
C LEU A 14 -9.09 4.42 -2.41
N SER A 15 -10.05 3.84 -1.71
CA SER A 15 -9.83 3.07 -0.49
C SER A 15 -8.72 2.06 -0.78
N GLU A 16 -7.47 2.41 -0.45
CA GLU A 16 -6.32 1.58 -0.74
C GLU A 16 -6.52 0.29 0.03
N LYS A 17 -6.91 -0.77 -0.68
CA LYS A 17 -7.18 -2.06 -0.06
C LYS A 17 -5.87 -2.54 0.54
N LEU A 18 -5.80 -2.58 1.86
CA LEU A 18 -4.66 -3.11 2.59
C LEU A 18 -4.79 -4.63 2.64
N VAL A 19 -3.69 -5.33 2.41
CA VAL A 19 -3.56 -6.78 2.58
C VAL A 19 -2.49 -7.06 3.62
N GLN A 20 -2.66 -8.15 4.34
CA GLN A 20 -1.73 -8.58 5.37
C GLN A 20 -0.64 -9.45 4.74
N CYS A 21 0.63 -9.15 5.06
CA CYS A 21 1.75 -9.98 4.66
C CYS A 21 1.70 -11.33 5.38
N ASP A 22 1.79 -12.44 4.64
CA ASP A 22 1.76 -13.79 5.21
C ASP A 22 2.95 -14.07 6.15
N TYR A 23 4.11 -13.52 5.83
CA TYR A 23 5.36 -13.73 6.59
C TYR A 23 5.45 -12.92 7.88
N CYS A 24 5.36 -11.58 7.79
CA CYS A 24 5.57 -10.68 8.93
C CYS A 24 4.28 -10.07 9.48
N GLN A 25 3.12 -10.43 8.92
CA GLN A 25 1.80 -9.94 9.34
C GLN A 25 1.59 -8.42 9.25
N THR A 26 2.50 -7.69 8.57
CA THR A 26 2.35 -6.25 8.35
C THR A 26 1.27 -5.96 7.30
N PHE A 27 0.53 -4.86 7.46
CA PHE A 27 -0.45 -4.41 6.48
C PHE A 27 0.21 -3.52 5.43
N VAL A 28 0.08 -3.91 4.16
CA VAL A 28 0.60 -3.14 3.01
C VAL A 28 -0.50 -2.90 1.99
N PRO A 29 -0.41 -1.82 1.19
CA PRO A 29 -1.33 -1.62 0.08
C PRO A 29 -1.27 -2.80 -0.88
N GLN A 30 -2.41 -3.38 -1.24
CA GLN A 30 -2.51 -4.51 -2.19
C GLN A 30 -1.81 -4.19 -3.51
N VAL A 31 -1.87 -2.93 -3.95
CA VAL A 31 -1.19 -2.43 -5.16
C VAL A 31 0.33 -2.48 -5.09
N LYS A 32 0.91 -2.51 -3.88
CA LYS A 32 2.35 -2.64 -3.62
C LYS A 32 2.73 -4.04 -3.12
N ALA A 33 1.76 -4.84 -2.72
CA ALA A 33 1.98 -6.18 -2.22
C ALA A 33 2.35 -7.12 -3.38
N ILE A 34 3.18 -8.10 -3.07
CA ILE A 34 3.58 -9.15 -4.01
C ILE A 34 2.68 -10.35 -3.74
N GLU A 35 1.91 -10.78 -4.73
CA GLU A 35 1.04 -11.94 -4.64
C GLU A 35 1.76 -13.19 -5.18
N VAL A 36 1.92 -14.21 -4.35
CA VAL A 36 2.50 -15.53 -4.74
C VAL A 36 1.62 -16.62 -4.13
N ALA A 37 1.14 -17.57 -4.96
CA ALA A 37 0.35 -18.71 -4.49
C ALA A 37 -0.86 -18.31 -3.59
N GLN A 38 -1.59 -17.23 -3.96
CA GLN A 38 -2.70 -16.65 -3.19
C GLN A 38 -2.32 -16.05 -1.82
N ARG A 39 -1.03 -15.80 -1.58
CA ARG A 39 -0.51 -15.13 -0.39
C ARG A 39 0.07 -13.77 -0.76
N PHE A 40 -0.11 -12.78 0.11
CA PHE A 40 0.41 -11.44 -0.08
C PHE A 40 1.67 -11.23 0.75
N TYR A 41 2.64 -10.51 0.19
CA TYR A 41 3.91 -10.23 0.83
C TYR A 41 4.28 -8.76 0.70
N CYS A 42 4.85 -8.17 1.75
CA CYS A 42 5.29 -6.78 1.73
C CYS A 42 6.57 -6.56 0.92
N SER A 43 7.37 -7.60 0.70
CA SER A 43 8.69 -7.55 0.06
C SER A 43 8.99 -8.85 -0.67
N GLN A 44 9.86 -8.79 -1.68
CA GLN A 44 10.29 -9.98 -2.45
C GLN A 44 11.05 -10.98 -1.58
N GLU A 45 11.73 -10.52 -0.54
CA GLU A 45 12.42 -11.38 0.43
C GLU A 45 11.42 -12.31 1.12
N HIS A 46 10.30 -11.76 1.61
CA HIS A 46 9.26 -12.54 2.26
C HIS A 46 8.50 -13.45 1.29
N ALA A 47 8.36 -13.05 0.02
CA ALA A 47 7.68 -13.83 -1.01
C ALA A 47 8.49 -15.03 -1.52
N LYS A 48 9.80 -15.08 -1.23
CA LYS A 48 10.73 -16.15 -1.65
C LYS A 48 10.96 -17.21 -0.57
N LEU A 49 10.39 -17.02 0.62
CA LEU A 49 10.42 -17.97 1.74
C LEU A 49 9.24 -18.94 1.63
#